data_AF-A0A8X7XIB9-F1
#
_entry.id   AF-A0A8X7XIB9-F1
#
_cell.length_a   1.000
_cell.length_b   1.000
_cell.length_c   1.000
_cell.angle_alpha   90.00
_cell.angle_beta   90.00
_cell.angle_gamma   90.00
#
_symmetry.space_group_name_H-M   'P 1'
#
loop_
_entity.id
_entity.type
_entity.pdbx_description
1 polymer ?
#
loop_
_entity_poly.entity_id
_entity_poly.type
_entity_poly.pdbx_seq_one_letter_code
_entity_poly.pdbx_strand_id
1 'polypeptide(L)'
;MHFLQCLELLWDLLNNPEGPRIRDHLSHGEVDLMSFPRVIANDILASSLVLLYKFIGKPCKELEENEIMGKIMSSAENYSSRFHPIGKLRNQVLKCIKQLQDHNDLPRPPQDQIEKNSRFQSSELELHTKDTTLKRIIFCIQKHLPEEHRDALIVEEYIQDNSKLFHLPELWNLHISTLYCPRTVLEVVSLLRKIVSQCSKVIEQVVYSSESRYTEWMNKSLRSRQRITYIHLLHSTQYITPAMRLLLLICTVYIFNVYNLCAQQKMQDHLKFLKLSLQFAENLVTYTNSEKNKWSESINLIHKYFDKVELFFKAINFKEDKL
;
A
#
# COMPACT_ATOMS: atom_id res chain seq x y z
N MET A 1 2.63 -16.96 18.62
CA MET A 1 2.77 -15.54 18.20
C MET A 1 4.22 -15.06 18.26
N HIS A 2 4.94 -15.25 19.37
CA HIS A 2 6.31 -14.73 19.58
C HIS A 2 7.42 -15.23 18.63
N PHE A 3 7.27 -16.36 17.93
CA PHE A 3 8.31 -16.89 17.01
C PHE A 3 8.48 -16.03 15.75
N LEU A 4 7.39 -15.44 15.26
CA LEU A 4 7.38 -14.80 13.94
C LEU A 4 8.13 -13.46 13.94
N GLN A 5 8.17 -12.74 15.07
CA GLN A 5 8.93 -11.49 15.21
C GLN A 5 10.45 -11.71 15.15
N CYS A 6 10.93 -12.87 15.64
CA CYS A 6 12.34 -13.24 15.54
C CYS A 6 12.77 -13.49 14.09
N LEU A 7 11.86 -14.01 13.25
CA LEU A 7 12.15 -14.26 11.83
C LEU A 7 12.31 -12.93 11.07
N GLU A 8 11.56 -11.89 11.43
CA GLU A 8 11.68 -10.56 10.83
C GLU A 8 13.07 -9.95 11.07
N LEU A 9 13.57 -10.08 12.30
CA LEU A 9 14.90 -9.59 12.71
C LEU A 9 16.02 -10.36 12.03
N LEU A 10 15.92 -11.69 12.02
CA LEU A 10 16.87 -12.56 11.34
C LEU A 10 16.91 -12.33 9.83
N TRP A 11 15.77 -12.06 9.20
CA TRP A 11 15.72 -11.73 7.78
C TRP A 11 16.57 -10.50 7.47
N ASP A 12 16.36 -9.42 8.23
CA ASP A 12 17.02 -8.14 8.01
C ASP A 12 18.52 -8.23 8.20
N LEU A 13 18.96 -8.99 9.21
CA LEU A 13 20.38 -9.21 9.50
C LEU A 13 21.08 -10.11 8.47
N LEU A 14 20.40 -11.15 7.99
CA LEU A 14 21.06 -12.25 7.27
C LEU A 14 20.81 -12.30 5.76
N ASN A 15 19.65 -11.84 5.28
CA ASN A 15 19.17 -12.20 3.93
C ASN A 15 18.91 -11.03 2.99
N ASN A 16 18.79 -9.78 3.46
CA ASN A 16 18.39 -8.70 2.56
C ASN A 16 19.56 -8.07 1.77
N PRO A 17 19.52 -8.03 0.42
CA PRO A 17 20.55 -7.39 -0.40
C PRO A 17 20.91 -5.93 -0.09
N GLU A 18 19.93 -5.14 0.35
CA GLU A 18 20.09 -3.73 0.73
C GLU A 18 20.28 -3.54 2.27
N GLY A 19 20.38 -4.64 3.02
CA GLY A 19 20.56 -4.68 4.47
C GLY A 19 21.99 -5.05 4.83
N PRO A 20 22.30 -5.27 6.11
CA PRO A 20 23.67 -5.54 6.54
C PRO A 20 24.23 -6.90 6.09
N ARG A 21 23.45 -7.80 5.46
CA ARG A 21 23.85 -9.10 4.86
C ARG A 21 25.01 -9.79 5.56
N ILE A 22 24.94 -9.88 6.88
CA ILE A 22 26.12 -10.13 7.71
C ILE A 22 26.72 -11.50 7.38
N ARG A 23 25.86 -12.47 7.06
CA ARG A 23 26.26 -13.80 6.58
C ARG A 23 27.12 -13.72 5.31
N ASP A 24 26.65 -13.00 4.28
CA ASP A 24 27.31 -12.96 2.98
C ASP A 24 28.66 -12.23 3.11
N HIS A 25 28.68 -11.05 3.76
CA HIS A 25 29.90 -10.29 3.97
C HIS A 25 30.94 -11.05 4.82
N LEU A 26 30.52 -11.75 5.88
CA LEU A 26 31.43 -12.62 6.65
C LEU A 26 31.98 -13.76 5.78
N SER A 27 31.13 -14.40 4.97
CA SER A 27 31.55 -15.52 4.12
C SER A 27 32.52 -15.13 3.01
N HIS A 28 32.44 -13.87 2.55
CA HIS A 28 33.35 -13.29 1.55
C HIS A 28 34.60 -12.65 2.16
N GLY A 29 34.73 -12.63 3.50
CA GLY A 29 35.85 -11.98 4.18
C GLY A 29 35.84 -10.45 4.07
N GLU A 30 34.68 -9.86 3.78
CA GLU A 30 34.49 -8.40 3.59
C GLU A 30 34.29 -7.66 4.92
N VAL A 31 34.23 -8.40 6.04
CA VAL A 31 34.08 -7.85 7.38
C VAL A 31 35.41 -7.87 8.12
N ASP A 32 35.94 -6.69 8.43
CA ASP A 32 36.98 -6.56 9.43
C ASP A 32 36.35 -6.56 10.83
N LEU A 33 36.67 -7.58 11.63
CA LEU A 33 36.16 -7.76 12.99
C LEU A 33 36.62 -6.64 13.93
N MET A 34 37.78 -6.03 13.66
CA MET A 34 38.34 -4.97 14.51
C MET A 34 37.64 -3.62 14.32
N SER A 35 36.99 -3.43 13.16
CA SER A 35 36.21 -2.23 12.84
C SER A 35 34.71 -2.49 12.69
N PHE A 36 34.24 -3.69 13.04
CA PHE A 36 32.84 -4.06 12.87
C PHE A 36 31.91 -3.14 13.70
N PRO A 37 30.82 -2.61 13.12
CA PRO A 37 29.97 -1.67 13.82
C PRO A 37 29.39 -2.26 15.11
N ARG A 38 29.74 -1.66 16.25
CA ARG A 38 29.29 -2.11 17.58
C ARG A 38 27.78 -2.25 17.70
N VAL A 39 27.03 -1.36 17.04
CA VAL A 39 25.55 -1.40 17.01
C VAL A 39 25.06 -2.71 16.41
N ILE A 40 25.61 -3.11 15.25
CA ILE A 40 25.23 -4.35 14.57
C ILE A 40 25.65 -5.56 15.41
N ALA A 41 26.84 -5.53 16.03
CA ALA A 41 27.29 -6.61 16.93
C ALA A 41 26.32 -6.80 18.11
N ASN A 42 25.89 -5.69 18.74
CA ASN A 42 24.92 -5.71 19.82
C ASN A 42 23.57 -6.28 19.34
N ASP A 43 23.10 -5.90 18.15
CA ASP A 43 21.86 -6.41 17.57
C ASP A 43 21.93 -7.92 17.31
N ILE A 44 23.06 -8.44 16.79
CA ILE A 44 23.29 -9.89 16.61
C ILE A 44 23.25 -10.62 17.96
N LEU A 45 23.95 -10.10 18.96
CA LEU A 45 24.00 -10.70 20.30
C LEU A 45 22.62 -10.69 20.96
N ALA A 46 21.92 -9.56 20.94
CA ALA A 46 20.56 -9.44 21.44
C ALA A 46 19.61 -10.42 20.73
N SER A 47 19.68 -10.51 19.40
CA SER A 47 18.90 -11.47 18.60
C SER A 47 19.19 -12.92 19.03
N SER A 48 20.46 -13.24 19.23
CA SER A 48 20.90 -14.58 19.65
C SER A 48 20.38 -14.92 21.05
N LEU A 49 20.42 -13.97 21.99
CA LEU A 49 19.87 -14.13 23.33
C LEU A 49 18.35 -14.36 23.31
N VAL A 50 17.62 -13.60 22.49
CA VAL A 50 16.16 -13.79 22.30
C VAL A 50 15.86 -15.20 21.78
N LEU A 51 16.61 -15.67 20.78
CA LEU A 51 16.44 -17.01 20.24
C LEU A 51 16.75 -18.08 21.27
N LEU A 52 17.91 -17.98 21.93
CA LEU A 52 18.31 -18.90 22.99
C LEU A 52 17.24 -18.98 24.06
N TYR A 53 16.78 -17.84 24.58
CA TYR A 53 15.73 -17.77 25.59
C TYR A 53 14.42 -18.43 25.12
N LYS A 54 13.98 -18.15 23.88
CA LYS A 54 12.76 -18.73 23.31
C LYS A 54 12.85 -20.24 23.08
N PHE A 55 14.05 -20.78 22.87
CA PHE A 55 14.26 -22.20 22.54
C PHE A 55 14.88 -23.04 23.67
N ILE A 56 15.20 -22.46 24.81
CA ILE A 56 15.84 -23.16 25.93
C ILE A 56 14.92 -24.22 26.57
N GLY A 57 13.61 -24.19 26.26
CA GLY A 57 12.64 -25.23 26.61
C GLY A 57 12.30 -25.33 28.10
N LYS A 58 12.96 -24.52 28.96
CA LYS A 58 12.71 -24.44 30.41
C LYS A 58 12.62 -22.96 30.82
N PRO A 59 11.64 -22.59 31.67
CA PRO A 59 11.59 -21.24 32.22
C PRO A 59 12.84 -20.99 33.06
N CYS A 60 13.52 -19.87 32.80
CA CYS A 60 14.73 -19.46 33.52
C CYS A 60 14.42 -18.17 34.28
N LYS A 61 14.09 -18.31 35.57
CA LYS A 61 13.67 -17.20 36.43
C LYS A 61 14.72 -16.10 36.53
N GLU A 62 16.00 -16.45 36.53
CA GLU A 62 17.11 -15.50 36.59
C GLU A 62 17.17 -14.59 35.35
N LEU A 63 16.75 -15.10 34.19
CA LEU A 63 16.62 -14.32 32.95
C LEU A 63 15.32 -13.52 32.91
N GLU A 64 14.23 -14.04 33.48
CA GLU A 64 12.94 -13.34 33.60
C GLU A 64 13.03 -12.11 34.53
N GLU A 65 13.80 -12.22 35.61
CA GLU A 65 14.01 -11.15 36.59
C GLU A 65 15.06 -10.11 36.12
N ASN A 66 15.75 -10.37 35.02
CA ASN A 66 16.78 -9.48 34.50
C ASN A 66 16.17 -8.31 33.68
N GLU A 67 16.37 -7.07 34.14
CA GLU A 67 15.83 -5.88 33.46
C GLU A 67 16.33 -5.71 32.02
N ILE A 68 17.59 -6.06 31.73
CA ILE A 68 18.16 -5.95 30.38
C ILE A 68 17.52 -6.97 29.47
N MET A 69 17.34 -8.21 29.95
CA MET A 69 16.64 -9.25 29.20
C MET A 69 15.19 -8.85 28.93
N GLY A 70 14.48 -8.28 29.90
CA GLY A 70 13.13 -7.74 29.71
C GLY A 70 13.06 -6.66 28.62
N LYS A 71 14.06 -5.76 28.55
CA LYS A 71 14.18 -4.75 27.48
C LYS A 71 14.48 -5.38 26.12
N ILE A 72 15.36 -6.37 26.06
CA ILE A 72 15.70 -7.09 24.82
C ILE A 72 14.48 -7.85 24.29
N MET A 73 13.76 -8.55 25.17
CA MET A 73 12.55 -9.31 24.82
C MET A 73 11.44 -8.40 24.32
N SER A 74 11.13 -7.32 25.05
CA SER A 74 10.11 -6.35 24.62
C SER A 74 10.48 -5.67 23.30
N SER A 75 11.76 -5.38 23.07
CA SER A 75 12.24 -4.82 21.79
C SER A 75 12.06 -5.82 20.64
N ALA A 76 12.37 -7.11 20.87
CA ALA A 76 12.21 -8.15 19.87
C ALA A 76 10.74 -8.46 19.56
N GLU A 77 9.85 -8.36 20.54
CA GLU A 77 8.40 -8.54 20.34
C GLU A 77 7.77 -7.41 19.52
N ASN A 78 8.29 -6.19 19.65
CA ASN A 78 7.84 -5.03 18.90
C ASN A 78 8.65 -4.80 17.61
N TYR A 79 9.58 -5.70 17.28
CA TYR A 79 10.38 -5.57 16.08
C TYR A 79 9.49 -5.75 14.84
N SER A 80 9.65 -4.82 13.90
CA SER A 80 9.09 -4.94 12.56
C SER A 80 10.21 -4.84 11.54
N SER A 81 10.19 -5.74 10.55
CA SER A 81 11.21 -5.76 9.53
C SER A 81 11.24 -4.43 8.75
N ARG A 82 12.44 -3.84 8.70
CA ARG A 82 12.76 -2.65 7.92
C ARG A 82 13.10 -2.99 6.47
N PHE A 83 13.54 -4.23 6.24
CA PHE A 83 14.16 -4.61 4.98
C PHE A 83 13.42 -5.71 4.21
N HIS A 84 12.54 -6.47 4.85
CA HIS A 84 11.75 -7.50 4.20
C HIS A 84 10.88 -6.91 3.09
N PRO A 85 10.85 -7.51 1.88
CA PRO A 85 10.12 -6.98 0.74
C PRO A 85 8.64 -6.70 1.02
N ILE A 86 7.95 -7.64 1.68
CA ILE A 86 6.52 -7.49 2.02
C ILE A 86 6.35 -6.44 3.13
N GLY A 87 7.26 -6.38 4.11
CA GLY A 87 7.22 -5.36 5.17
C GLY A 87 7.43 -3.94 4.61
N LYS A 88 8.39 -3.77 3.69
CA LYS A 88 8.59 -2.53 2.94
C LYS A 88 7.34 -2.14 2.14
N LEU A 89 6.74 -3.09 1.42
CA LEU A 89 5.50 -2.84 0.68
C LEU A 89 4.37 -2.42 1.62
N ARG A 90 4.16 -3.15 2.72
CA ARG A 90 3.18 -2.82 3.76
C ARG A 90 3.34 -1.37 4.24
N ASN A 91 4.56 -0.99 4.62
CA ASN A 91 4.85 0.37 5.08
C ASN A 91 4.61 1.43 3.99
N GLN A 92 4.91 1.12 2.73
CA GLN A 92 4.59 2.01 1.60
C GLN A 92 3.09 2.18 1.43
N VAL A 93 2.30 1.10 1.53
CA VAL A 93 0.83 1.17 1.45
C VAL A 93 0.27 1.98 2.63
N LEU A 94 0.74 1.76 3.88
CA LEU A 94 0.34 2.56 5.06
C LEU A 94 0.60 4.05 4.83
N LYS A 95 1.81 4.39 4.38
CA LYS A 95 2.18 5.78 4.12
C LYS A 95 1.29 6.41 3.06
N CYS A 96 0.99 5.67 1.98
CA CYS A 96 0.12 6.14 0.91
C CYS A 96 -1.34 6.30 1.38
N ILE A 97 -1.84 5.39 2.23
CA ILE A 97 -3.15 5.51 2.87
C ILE A 97 -3.21 6.80 3.70
N LYS A 98 -2.21 7.01 4.56
CA LYS A 98 -2.13 8.21 5.39
C LYS A 98 -2.10 9.49 4.54
N GLN A 99 -1.27 9.52 3.49
CA GLN A 99 -1.25 10.65 2.55
C GLN A 99 -2.63 10.91 1.93
N LEU A 100 -3.33 9.87 1.50
CA LEU A 100 -4.66 10.02 0.93
C LEU A 100 -5.65 10.60 1.95
N GLN A 101 -5.57 10.15 3.21
CA GLN A 101 -6.41 10.60 4.32
C GLN A 101 -6.14 12.04 4.74
N ASP A 102 -4.87 12.41 4.90
CA ASP A 102 -4.43 13.75 5.28
C ASP A 102 -4.92 14.81 4.27
N HIS A 103 -5.29 14.39 3.06
CA HIS A 103 -5.72 15.23 1.95
C HIS A 103 -7.16 14.96 1.49
N ASN A 104 -8.03 14.49 2.39
CA ASN A 104 -9.44 14.24 2.09
C ASN A 104 -10.19 15.51 1.64
N ASP A 105 -9.87 16.64 2.26
CA ASP A 105 -10.51 17.91 2.02
C ASP A 105 -9.58 18.81 1.21
N LEU A 106 -9.66 18.66 -0.11
CA LEU A 106 -8.97 19.58 -1.01
C LEU A 106 -9.60 20.98 -0.90
N PRO A 107 -8.80 22.05 -0.95
CA PRO A 107 -9.32 23.40 -0.90
C PRO A 107 -10.23 23.66 -2.11
N ARG A 108 -11.36 24.34 -1.88
CA ARG A 108 -12.37 24.65 -2.91
C ARG A 108 -12.83 26.11 -2.81
N PRO A 109 -13.03 26.81 -3.94
CA PRO A 109 -13.69 28.10 -3.95
C PRO A 109 -15.15 28.01 -3.46
N PRO A 110 -15.76 29.14 -3.06
CA PRO A 110 -17.19 29.18 -2.72
C PRO A 110 -18.08 28.61 -3.83
N GLN A 111 -19.09 27.83 -3.44
CA GLN A 111 -19.95 27.08 -4.35
C GLN A 111 -20.65 27.98 -5.38
N ASP A 112 -21.09 29.18 -4.97
CA ASP A 112 -21.72 30.16 -5.87
C ASP A 112 -20.78 30.64 -6.99
N GLN A 113 -19.47 30.65 -6.74
CA GLN A 113 -18.47 30.99 -7.75
C GLN A 113 -18.18 29.82 -8.69
N ILE A 114 -18.26 28.58 -8.19
CA ILE A 114 -18.12 27.38 -9.01
C ILE A 114 -19.30 27.30 -10.00
N GLU A 115 -20.53 27.46 -9.52
CA GLU A 115 -21.76 27.36 -10.31
C GLU A 115 -21.84 28.41 -11.43
N LYS A 116 -21.35 29.64 -11.18
CA LYS A 116 -21.25 30.68 -12.21
C LYS A 116 -20.28 30.33 -13.34
N ASN A 117 -19.30 29.46 -13.07
CA ASN A 117 -18.26 29.06 -14.02
C ASN A 117 -18.48 27.63 -14.57
N SER A 118 -19.33 26.82 -13.94
CA SER A 118 -19.60 25.45 -14.36
C SER A 118 -20.76 25.40 -15.34
N ARG A 119 -20.47 25.04 -16.59
CA ARG A 119 -21.45 24.38 -17.48
C ARG A 119 -21.51 22.88 -17.25
N PHE A 120 -20.82 22.41 -16.19
CA PHE A 120 -20.56 21.01 -15.92
C PHE A 120 -21.34 20.62 -14.65
N GLN A 121 -22.48 19.98 -14.84
CA GLN A 121 -23.19 19.26 -13.79
C GLN A 121 -23.02 17.79 -14.10
N SER A 122 -22.34 17.05 -13.21
CA SER A 122 -22.41 15.59 -13.23
C SER A 122 -23.86 15.22 -12.93
N SER A 123 -24.45 14.35 -13.76
CA SER A 123 -25.81 13.90 -13.47
C SER A 123 -25.81 12.99 -12.23
N GLU A 124 -26.84 13.06 -11.40
CA GLU A 124 -27.02 12.13 -10.27
C GLU A 124 -26.97 10.66 -10.72
N LEU A 125 -27.44 10.40 -11.95
CA LEU A 125 -27.40 9.09 -12.60
C LEU A 125 -25.97 8.59 -12.83
N GLU A 126 -25.04 9.45 -13.26
CA GLU A 126 -23.63 9.11 -13.45
C GLU A 126 -22.94 8.79 -12.12
N LEU A 127 -23.23 9.56 -11.07
CA LEU A 127 -22.67 9.33 -9.74
C LEU A 127 -23.17 8.01 -9.13
N HIS A 128 -24.47 7.72 -9.25
CA HIS A 128 -25.07 6.47 -8.79
C HIS A 128 -24.52 5.24 -9.54
N THR A 129 -24.36 5.34 -10.86
CA THR A 129 -23.83 4.24 -11.70
C THR A 129 -22.39 3.90 -11.34
N LYS A 130 -21.59 4.93 -11.05
CA LYS A 130 -20.21 4.81 -10.58
C LYS A 130 -20.15 4.12 -9.22
N ASP A 131 -20.94 4.58 -8.24
CA ASP A 131 -20.94 3.99 -6.90
C ASP A 131 -21.40 2.51 -6.95
N THR A 132 -22.41 2.22 -7.76
CA THR A 132 -22.88 0.84 -7.99
C THR A 132 -21.77 -0.04 -8.57
N THR A 133 -21.00 0.47 -9.53
CA THR A 133 -19.89 -0.28 -10.15
C THR A 133 -18.76 -0.53 -9.18
N LEU A 134 -18.38 0.48 -8.40
CA LEU A 134 -17.34 0.34 -7.38
C LEU A 134 -17.74 -0.64 -6.28
N LYS A 135 -19.01 -0.62 -5.83
CA LYS A 135 -19.56 -1.61 -4.88
C LYS A 135 -19.38 -3.04 -5.39
N ARG A 136 -19.77 -3.31 -6.64
CA ARG A 136 -19.62 -4.65 -7.23
C ARG A 136 -18.15 -5.10 -7.27
N ILE A 137 -17.24 -4.19 -7.64
CA ILE A 137 -15.81 -4.48 -7.70
C ILE A 137 -15.26 -4.81 -6.32
N ILE A 138 -15.54 -3.97 -5.32
CA ILE A 138 -15.05 -4.19 -3.95
C ILE A 138 -15.58 -5.52 -3.41
N PHE A 139 -16.86 -5.83 -3.62
CA PHE A 139 -17.44 -7.11 -3.24
C PHE A 139 -16.71 -8.30 -3.91
N CYS A 140 -16.37 -8.18 -5.20
CA CYS A 140 -15.56 -9.21 -5.88
C CYS A 140 -14.16 -9.35 -5.30
N ILE A 141 -13.56 -8.28 -4.79
CA ILE A 141 -12.21 -8.29 -4.21
C ILE A 141 -12.23 -8.83 -2.78
N GLN A 142 -13.23 -8.45 -1.98
CA GLN A 142 -13.40 -8.80 -0.56
C GLN A 142 -13.38 -10.31 -0.32
N LYS A 143 -13.92 -11.11 -1.24
CA LYS A 143 -13.90 -12.59 -1.15
C LYS A 143 -12.48 -13.19 -1.07
N HIS A 144 -11.46 -12.44 -1.48
CA HIS A 144 -10.05 -12.85 -1.47
C HIS A 144 -9.28 -12.38 -0.22
N LEU A 145 -9.92 -11.63 0.68
CA LEU A 145 -9.38 -11.37 2.00
C LEU A 145 -9.52 -12.64 2.88
N PRO A 146 -8.63 -12.81 3.89
CA PRO A 146 -8.82 -13.81 4.94
C PRO A 146 -10.20 -13.70 5.57
N GLU A 147 -10.79 -14.83 5.98
CA GLU A 147 -12.18 -14.88 6.48
C GLU A 147 -12.41 -13.94 7.66
N GLU A 148 -11.46 -13.90 8.59
CA GLU A 148 -11.42 -12.98 9.74
C GLU A 148 -11.40 -11.48 9.37
N HIS A 149 -11.08 -11.14 8.12
CA HIS A 149 -10.96 -9.77 7.62
C HIS A 149 -12.05 -9.41 6.61
N ARG A 150 -12.90 -10.36 6.21
CA ARG A 150 -13.99 -10.08 5.25
C ARG A 150 -14.99 -9.11 5.85
N ASP A 151 -15.47 -9.40 7.05
CA ASP A 151 -16.52 -8.59 7.70
C ASP A 151 -16.01 -7.23 8.19
N ALA A 152 -14.69 -7.08 8.33
CA ALA A 152 -14.05 -5.81 8.68
C ALA A 152 -14.08 -4.79 7.53
N LEU A 153 -14.23 -5.22 6.27
CA LEU A 153 -14.36 -4.33 5.12
C LEU A 153 -15.84 -4.05 4.82
N ILE A 154 -16.41 -3.02 5.45
CA ILE A 154 -17.77 -2.56 5.13
C ILE A 154 -17.71 -1.77 3.81
N VAL A 155 -18.29 -2.33 2.73
CA VAL A 155 -18.18 -1.81 1.36
C VAL A 155 -18.75 -0.39 1.24
N GLU A 156 -19.92 -0.15 1.80
CA GLU A 156 -20.58 1.16 1.84
C GLU A 156 -19.69 2.22 2.47
N GLU A 157 -19.12 1.92 3.64
CA GLU A 157 -18.24 2.82 4.38
C GLU A 157 -16.94 3.08 3.62
N TYR A 158 -16.35 2.04 3.02
CA TYR A 158 -15.10 2.16 2.26
C TYR A 158 -15.23 3.08 1.03
N ILE A 159 -16.41 3.13 0.41
CA ILE A 159 -16.66 3.98 -0.76
C ILE A 159 -16.89 5.43 -0.34
N GLN A 160 -17.67 5.65 0.72
CA GLN A 160 -18.19 6.97 1.09
C GLN A 160 -17.24 7.73 2.01
N ASP A 161 -16.49 7.04 2.86
CA ASP A 161 -15.74 7.69 3.94
C ASP A 161 -14.24 7.41 3.80
N ASN A 162 -13.47 8.46 3.55
CA ASN A 162 -12.01 8.40 3.48
C ASN A 162 -11.35 8.08 4.84
N SER A 163 -11.98 8.43 5.96
CA SER A 163 -11.49 8.06 7.28
C SER A 163 -11.47 6.53 7.43
N LYS A 164 -12.44 5.81 6.87
CA LYS A 164 -12.58 4.36 7.00
C LYS A 164 -11.51 3.51 6.27
N LEU A 165 -10.56 4.16 5.59
CA LEU A 165 -9.30 3.53 5.19
C LEU A 165 -8.49 3.01 6.40
N PHE A 166 -8.79 3.43 7.64
CA PHE A 166 -8.14 2.98 8.88
C PHE A 166 -8.28 1.49 9.18
N HIS A 167 -9.29 0.81 8.64
CA HIS A 167 -9.44 -0.63 8.87
C HIS A 167 -8.41 -1.46 8.10
N LEU A 168 -7.86 -0.96 6.97
CA LEU A 168 -6.84 -1.70 6.20
C LEU A 168 -5.57 -2.02 7.03
N PRO A 169 -4.98 -1.06 7.77
CA PRO A 169 -3.91 -1.34 8.72
C PRO A 169 -4.25 -2.39 9.78
N GLU A 170 -5.49 -2.41 10.28
CA GLU A 170 -5.98 -3.36 11.30
C GLU A 170 -6.08 -4.79 10.75
N LEU A 171 -6.23 -4.95 9.43
CA LEU A 171 -6.18 -6.27 8.80
C LEU A 171 -4.76 -6.88 8.86
N TRP A 172 -3.71 -6.10 9.12
CA TRP A 172 -2.33 -6.56 8.94
C TRP A 172 -1.69 -7.07 10.23
N ASN A 173 -2.05 -8.30 10.61
CA ASN A 173 -1.26 -9.13 11.54
C ASN A 173 -0.45 -10.22 10.82
N LEU A 174 -0.02 -9.93 9.59
CA LEU A 174 0.90 -10.81 8.86
C LEU A 174 2.31 -10.63 9.41
N HIS A 175 2.79 -11.65 10.11
CA HIS A 175 4.20 -11.76 10.43
C HIS A 175 4.92 -12.57 9.35
N ILE A 176 6.21 -12.26 9.14
CA ILE A 176 7.05 -13.02 8.23
C ILE A 176 7.21 -14.45 8.78
N SER A 177 6.65 -15.42 8.07
CA SER A 177 6.68 -16.82 8.48
C SER A 177 7.89 -17.59 7.92
N THR A 178 8.62 -17.00 6.95
CA THR A 178 9.74 -17.67 6.28
C THR A 178 10.96 -16.76 6.10
N LEU A 179 12.16 -17.29 6.36
CA LEU A 179 13.45 -16.63 6.05
C LEU A 179 13.84 -16.71 4.57
N TYR A 180 13.02 -17.38 3.76
CA TYR A 180 13.16 -17.43 2.30
C TYR A 180 11.98 -16.72 1.63
N CYS A 181 12.29 -15.88 0.64
CA CYS A 181 11.31 -15.15 -0.18
C CYS A 181 11.53 -15.58 -1.63
N PRO A 182 10.62 -16.38 -2.21
CA PRO A 182 10.75 -16.82 -3.59
C PRO A 182 10.89 -15.67 -4.58
N ARG A 183 11.62 -15.88 -5.68
CA ARG A 183 11.81 -14.86 -6.74
C ARG A 183 10.49 -14.34 -7.30
N THR A 184 9.48 -15.20 -7.39
CA THR A 184 8.13 -14.85 -7.82
C THR A 184 7.45 -13.88 -6.85
N VAL A 185 7.59 -14.08 -5.53
CA VAL A 185 7.13 -13.11 -4.52
C VAL A 185 7.82 -11.77 -4.73
N LEU A 186 9.15 -11.77 -4.95
CA LEU A 186 9.91 -10.54 -5.20
C LEU A 186 9.41 -9.78 -6.44
N GLU A 187 9.08 -10.49 -7.52
CA GLU A 187 8.55 -9.89 -8.74
C GLU A 187 7.19 -9.23 -8.50
N VAL A 188 6.26 -9.95 -7.84
CA VAL A 188 4.95 -9.43 -7.46
C VAL A 188 5.09 -8.21 -6.55
N VAL A 189 5.88 -8.32 -5.48
CA VAL A 189 6.13 -7.24 -4.53
C VAL A 189 6.75 -6.03 -5.23
N SER A 190 7.69 -6.22 -6.16
CA SER A 190 8.29 -5.13 -6.94
C SER A 190 7.26 -4.36 -7.76
N LEU A 191 6.33 -5.07 -8.44
CA LEU A 191 5.24 -4.44 -9.18
C LEU A 191 4.30 -3.66 -8.24
N LEU A 192 3.90 -4.25 -7.12
CA LEU A 192 3.04 -3.61 -6.13
C LEU A 192 3.68 -2.35 -5.56
N ARG A 193 4.97 -2.39 -5.21
CA ARG A 193 5.70 -1.21 -4.71
C ARG A 193 5.74 -0.09 -5.74
N LYS A 194 5.90 -0.41 -7.02
CA LYS A 194 5.82 0.57 -8.11
C LYS A 194 4.42 1.17 -8.22
N ILE A 195 3.37 0.35 -8.17
CA ILE A 195 1.98 0.82 -8.19
C ILE A 195 1.74 1.82 -7.06
N VAL A 196 2.09 1.46 -5.82
CA VAL A 196 1.92 2.33 -4.65
C VAL A 196 2.71 3.63 -4.79
N SER A 197 3.93 3.57 -5.33
CA SER A 197 4.74 4.75 -5.60
C SER A 197 4.09 5.69 -6.62
N GLN A 198 3.40 5.15 -7.63
CA GLN A 198 2.64 5.98 -8.57
C GLN A 198 1.37 6.55 -7.90
N CYS A 199 0.68 5.79 -7.04
CA CYS A 199 -0.45 6.31 -6.27
C CYS A 199 -0.04 7.53 -5.41
N SER A 200 1.07 7.44 -4.67
CA SER A 200 1.58 8.57 -3.88
C SER A 200 1.85 9.80 -4.75
N LYS A 201 2.43 9.62 -5.94
CA LYS A 201 2.66 10.73 -6.89
C LYS A 201 1.36 11.35 -7.41
N VAL A 202 0.34 10.54 -7.70
CA VAL A 202 -0.98 11.06 -8.11
C VAL A 202 -1.57 11.92 -7.00
N ILE A 203 -1.51 11.46 -5.75
CA ILE A 203 -1.99 12.21 -4.58
C ILE A 203 -1.23 13.54 -4.47
N GLU A 204 0.09 13.50 -4.48
CA GLU A 204 0.95 14.71 -4.39
C GLU A 204 0.62 15.72 -5.51
N GLN A 205 0.45 15.25 -6.75
CA GLN A 205 0.12 16.12 -7.89
C GLN A 205 -1.27 16.74 -7.77
N VAL A 206 -2.28 15.97 -7.33
CA VAL A 206 -3.64 16.45 -7.12
C VAL A 206 -3.66 17.52 -6.02
N VAL A 207 -3.00 17.26 -4.90
CA VAL A 207 -2.91 18.20 -3.76
C VAL A 207 -2.23 19.49 -4.20
N TYR A 208 -1.01 19.38 -4.75
CA TYR A 208 -0.26 20.53 -5.22
C TYR A 208 -1.04 21.37 -6.24
N SER A 209 -1.64 20.70 -7.23
CA SER A 209 -2.42 21.39 -8.27
C SER A 209 -3.67 22.06 -7.68
N SER A 210 -4.32 21.43 -6.70
CA SER A 210 -5.50 21.99 -6.04
C SER A 210 -5.14 23.22 -5.20
N GLU A 211 -4.11 23.13 -4.36
CA GLU A 211 -3.66 24.23 -3.48
C GLU A 211 -3.15 25.43 -4.26
N SER A 212 -2.35 25.19 -5.29
CA SER A 212 -1.82 26.23 -6.16
C SER A 212 -2.96 26.97 -6.89
N ARG A 213 -3.89 26.22 -7.50
CA ARG A 213 -5.02 26.82 -8.24
C ARG A 213 -6.02 27.50 -7.31
N TYR A 214 -6.25 26.98 -6.12
CA TYR A 214 -7.05 27.64 -5.09
C TYR A 214 -6.46 28.99 -4.71
N THR A 215 -5.15 29.05 -4.45
CA THR A 215 -4.45 30.28 -4.08
C THR A 215 -4.55 31.33 -5.18
N GLU A 216 -4.30 30.94 -6.44
CA GLU A 216 -4.46 31.81 -7.61
C GLU A 216 -5.91 32.29 -7.81
N TRP A 217 -6.89 31.42 -7.51
CA TRP A 217 -8.30 31.78 -7.55
C TRP A 217 -8.63 32.86 -6.53
N MET A 218 -8.23 32.65 -5.27
CA MET A 218 -8.49 33.58 -4.16
C MET A 218 -7.80 34.93 -4.40
N ASN A 219 -6.60 34.91 -4.97
CA ASN A 219 -5.85 36.11 -5.36
C ASN A 219 -6.37 36.79 -6.64
N LYS A 220 -7.47 36.29 -7.23
CA LYS A 220 -8.07 36.77 -8.49
C LYS A 220 -7.09 36.79 -9.68
N SER A 221 -5.99 36.05 -9.61
CA SER A 221 -4.99 35.95 -10.68
C SER A 221 -5.29 34.82 -11.67
N LEU A 222 -6.19 33.89 -11.32
CA LEU A 222 -6.58 32.78 -12.18
C LEU A 222 -7.47 33.23 -13.34
N ARG A 223 -7.03 32.98 -14.59
CA ARG A 223 -7.78 33.33 -15.81
C ARG A 223 -8.99 32.43 -16.00
N SER A 224 -10.02 32.90 -16.72
CA SER A 224 -11.27 32.15 -16.96
C SER A 224 -11.06 30.71 -17.46
N ARG A 225 -10.18 30.48 -18.46
CA ARG A 225 -9.86 29.12 -18.93
C ARG A 225 -9.25 28.23 -17.84
N GLN A 226 -8.36 28.79 -17.01
CA GLN A 226 -7.73 28.06 -15.91
C GLN A 226 -8.73 27.76 -14.77
N ARG A 227 -9.72 28.63 -14.57
CA ARG A 227 -10.85 28.37 -13.65
C ARG A 227 -11.64 27.14 -14.08
N ILE A 228 -11.97 27.03 -15.36
CA ILE A 228 -12.65 25.85 -15.92
C ILE A 228 -11.79 24.59 -15.70
N THR A 229 -10.49 24.65 -16.00
CA THR A 229 -9.57 23.53 -15.78
C THR A 229 -9.50 23.11 -14.31
N TYR A 230 -9.50 24.06 -13.38
CA TYR A 230 -9.52 23.76 -11.94
C TYR A 230 -10.84 23.12 -11.50
N ILE A 231 -11.97 23.55 -12.05
CA ILE A 231 -13.26 22.86 -11.82
C ILE A 231 -13.21 21.42 -12.33
N HIS A 232 -12.63 21.17 -13.51
CA HIS A 232 -12.43 19.80 -14.00
C HIS A 232 -11.52 18.97 -13.08
N LEU A 233 -10.45 19.55 -12.54
CA LEU A 233 -9.62 18.89 -11.53
C LEU A 233 -10.47 18.46 -10.34
N LEU A 234 -11.21 19.41 -9.74
CA LEU A 234 -12.05 19.15 -8.56
C LEU A 234 -13.14 18.10 -8.83
N HIS A 235 -13.72 18.10 -10.03
CA HIS A 235 -14.66 17.07 -10.44
C HIS A 235 -13.99 15.70 -10.58
N SER A 236 -12.83 15.63 -11.23
CA SER A 236 -12.10 14.38 -11.44
C SER A 236 -11.61 13.74 -10.15
N THR A 237 -11.41 14.50 -9.07
CA THR A 237 -11.03 13.92 -7.77
C THR A 237 -12.09 13.00 -7.18
N GLN A 238 -13.36 13.17 -7.56
CA GLN A 238 -14.44 12.24 -7.21
C GLN A 238 -14.21 10.85 -7.80
N TYR A 239 -13.42 10.71 -8.87
CA TYR A 239 -13.09 9.43 -9.52
C TYR A 239 -11.68 8.95 -9.16
N ILE A 240 -10.72 9.88 -9.10
CA ILE A 240 -9.32 9.57 -8.77
C ILE A 240 -9.22 9.00 -7.36
N THR A 241 -9.90 9.60 -6.38
CA THR A 241 -9.83 9.14 -4.98
C THR A 241 -10.29 7.69 -4.84
N PRO A 242 -11.49 7.29 -5.33
CA PRO A 242 -11.88 5.87 -5.34
C PRO A 242 -10.93 4.96 -6.12
N ALA A 243 -10.35 5.41 -7.23
CA ALA A 243 -9.37 4.61 -7.96
C ALA A 243 -8.09 4.36 -7.15
N MET A 244 -7.62 5.35 -6.39
CA MET A 244 -6.47 5.18 -5.47
C MET A 244 -6.81 4.20 -4.36
N ARG A 245 -7.98 4.34 -3.73
CA ARG A 245 -8.47 3.36 -2.74
C ARG A 245 -8.48 1.95 -3.30
N LEU A 246 -9.07 1.76 -4.49
CA LEU A 246 -9.13 0.47 -5.15
C LEU A 246 -7.75 -0.15 -5.39
N LEU A 247 -6.77 0.64 -5.86
CA LEU A 247 -5.39 0.16 -6.02
C LEU A 247 -4.76 -0.25 -4.69
N LEU A 248 -4.99 0.50 -3.60
CA LEU A 248 -4.50 0.18 -2.26
C LEU A 248 -5.16 -1.09 -1.69
N LEU A 249 -6.46 -1.29 -1.94
CA LEU A 249 -7.17 -2.53 -1.60
C LEU A 249 -6.63 -3.73 -2.39
N ILE A 250 -6.38 -3.56 -3.69
CA ILE A 250 -5.74 -4.59 -4.52
C ILE A 250 -4.37 -4.95 -3.93
N CYS A 251 -3.54 -3.97 -3.60
CA CYS A 251 -2.24 -4.22 -2.95
C CYS A 251 -2.40 -5.01 -1.66
N THR A 252 -3.41 -4.67 -0.84
CA THR A 252 -3.73 -5.37 0.41
C THR A 252 -4.06 -6.84 0.18
N VAL A 253 -4.96 -7.14 -0.76
CA VAL A 253 -5.32 -8.53 -1.10
C VAL A 253 -4.11 -9.32 -1.59
N TYR A 254 -3.26 -8.72 -2.42
CA TYR A 254 -2.05 -9.39 -2.87
C TYR A 254 -1.05 -9.63 -1.73
N ILE A 255 -0.90 -8.70 -0.78
CA ILE A 255 -0.04 -8.89 0.41
C ILE A 255 -0.47 -10.13 1.19
N PHE A 256 -1.77 -10.34 1.41
CA PHE A 256 -2.27 -11.54 2.11
C PHE A 256 -2.02 -12.84 1.36
N ASN A 257 -2.05 -12.80 0.03
CA ASN A 257 -2.08 -14.02 -0.77
C ASN A 257 -0.76 -14.30 -1.51
N VAL A 258 0.26 -13.44 -1.41
CA VAL A 258 1.46 -13.51 -2.27
C VAL A 258 2.21 -14.84 -2.16
N TYR A 259 2.21 -15.47 -0.99
CA TYR A 259 2.80 -16.79 -0.81
C TYR A 259 1.94 -17.90 -1.43
N ASN A 260 0.61 -17.84 -1.29
CA ASN A 260 -0.32 -18.79 -1.93
C ASN A 260 -0.25 -18.72 -3.45
N LEU A 261 -0.11 -17.50 -3.99
CA LEU A 261 0.09 -17.25 -5.43
C LEU A 261 1.27 -18.04 -6.01
N CYS A 262 2.35 -18.22 -5.25
CA CYS A 262 3.56 -18.88 -5.75
C CYS A 262 3.36 -20.35 -6.10
N ALA A 263 2.35 -21.00 -5.50
CA ALA A 263 1.99 -22.37 -5.79
C ALA A 263 1.02 -22.48 -6.99
N GLN A 264 0.49 -21.37 -7.51
CA GLN A 264 -0.57 -21.38 -8.51
C GLN A 264 -0.08 -21.39 -9.96
N GLN A 265 -0.72 -22.23 -10.77
CA GLN A 265 -0.49 -22.30 -12.22
C GLN A 265 -0.87 -21.01 -12.97
N LYS A 266 -1.75 -20.18 -12.37
CA LYS A 266 -2.24 -18.91 -12.94
C LYS A 266 -1.41 -17.67 -12.56
N MET A 267 -0.21 -17.84 -12.01
CA MET A 267 0.68 -16.72 -11.65
C MET A 267 0.89 -15.71 -12.79
N GLN A 268 0.99 -16.19 -14.04
CA GLN A 268 1.17 -15.32 -15.20
C GLN A 268 0.01 -14.35 -15.42
N ASP A 269 -1.23 -14.76 -15.12
CA ASP A 269 -2.40 -13.90 -15.27
C ASP A 269 -2.40 -12.81 -14.20
N HIS A 270 -1.98 -13.14 -12.97
CA HIS A 270 -1.77 -12.15 -11.93
C HIS A 270 -0.67 -11.14 -12.28
N LEU A 271 0.46 -11.58 -12.84
CA LEU A 271 1.53 -10.68 -13.28
C LEU A 271 1.08 -9.76 -14.42
N LYS A 272 0.31 -10.27 -15.39
CA LYS A 272 -0.28 -9.46 -16.46
C LYS A 272 -1.22 -8.40 -15.89
N PHE A 273 -2.08 -8.77 -14.93
CA PHE A 273 -2.98 -7.84 -14.27
C PHE A 273 -2.25 -6.77 -13.45
N LEU A 274 -1.20 -7.14 -12.72
CA LEU A 274 -0.39 -6.17 -11.97
C LEU A 274 0.35 -5.20 -12.90
N LYS A 275 0.89 -5.69 -14.03
CA LYS A 275 1.48 -4.82 -15.06
C LYS A 275 0.45 -3.86 -15.66
N LEU A 276 -0.77 -4.33 -15.90
CA LEU A 276 -1.89 -3.49 -16.34
C LEU A 276 -2.24 -2.42 -15.31
N SER A 277 -2.28 -2.79 -14.03
CA SER A 277 -2.55 -1.86 -12.92
C SER A 277 -1.43 -0.82 -12.74
N LEU A 278 -0.17 -1.24 -12.93
CA LEU A 278 0.97 -0.32 -12.96
C LEU A 278 0.85 0.67 -14.13
N GLN A 279 0.59 0.18 -15.34
CA GLN A 279 0.42 1.03 -16.51
C GLN A 279 -0.73 2.03 -16.33
N PHE A 280 -1.85 1.59 -15.72
CA PHE A 280 -2.94 2.48 -15.35
C PHE A 280 -2.47 3.60 -14.41
N ALA A 281 -1.74 3.26 -13.34
CA ALA A 281 -1.25 4.25 -12.38
C ALA A 281 -0.23 5.22 -13.01
N GLU A 282 0.67 4.74 -13.88
CA GLU A 282 1.63 5.56 -14.63
C GLU A 282 0.93 6.54 -15.60
N ASN A 283 -0.10 6.06 -16.30
CA ASN A 283 -0.94 6.90 -17.15
C ASN A 283 -1.66 7.97 -16.32
N LEU A 284 -2.15 7.60 -15.13
CA LEU A 284 -2.83 8.54 -14.26
C LEU A 284 -1.87 9.64 -13.77
N VAL A 285 -0.65 9.30 -13.36
CA VAL A 285 0.43 10.28 -13.05
C VAL A 285 0.69 11.22 -14.22
N THR A 286 0.64 10.73 -15.45
CA THR A 286 0.80 11.57 -16.64
C THR A 286 -0.36 12.54 -16.80
N TYR A 287 -1.58 12.12 -16.47
CA TYR A 287 -2.80 12.90 -16.68
C TYR A 287 -3.05 13.93 -15.58
N THR A 288 -2.66 13.60 -14.35
CA THR A 288 -2.73 14.48 -13.18
C THR A 288 -1.57 15.48 -13.09
N ASN A 289 -0.62 15.41 -14.02
CA ASN A 289 0.43 16.41 -14.13
C ASN A 289 -0.16 17.79 -14.51
N SER A 290 0.20 18.82 -13.73
CA SER A 290 -0.32 20.19 -13.86
C SER A 290 -0.05 20.86 -15.22
N GLU A 291 0.96 20.39 -15.97
CA GLU A 291 1.27 20.88 -17.32
C GLU A 291 0.35 20.26 -18.38
N LYS A 292 -0.02 18.99 -18.20
CA LYS A 292 -0.82 18.23 -19.17
C LYS A 292 -2.31 18.57 -19.09
N ASN A 293 -2.83 18.89 -17.90
CA ASN A 293 -4.23 19.30 -17.67
C ASN A 293 -5.30 18.32 -18.23
N LYS A 294 -5.01 17.00 -18.21
CA LYS A 294 -5.88 15.95 -18.75
C LYS A 294 -6.86 15.38 -17.72
N TRP A 295 -7.47 16.27 -16.94
CA TRP A 295 -8.33 15.90 -15.82
C TRP A 295 -9.60 15.18 -16.29
N SER A 296 -10.20 15.59 -17.39
CA SER A 296 -11.42 14.93 -17.90
C SER A 296 -11.10 13.54 -18.48
N GLU A 297 -9.96 13.41 -19.18
CA GLU A 297 -9.51 12.15 -19.76
C GLU A 297 -9.15 11.11 -18.70
N SER A 298 -8.79 11.54 -17.48
CA SER A 298 -8.53 10.60 -16.38
C SER A 298 -9.78 9.84 -15.97
N ILE A 299 -10.97 10.44 -16.09
CA ILE A 299 -12.24 9.79 -15.77
C ILE A 299 -12.47 8.60 -16.70
N ASN A 300 -12.29 8.80 -18.01
CA ASN A 300 -12.42 7.73 -19.01
C ASN A 300 -11.38 6.61 -18.80
N LEU A 301 -10.16 6.97 -18.41
CA LEU A 301 -9.12 6.02 -18.06
C LEU A 301 -9.53 5.16 -16.84
N ILE A 302 -10.11 5.79 -15.81
CA ILE A 302 -10.58 5.13 -14.58
C ILE A 302 -11.73 4.16 -14.88
N HIS A 303 -12.74 4.56 -15.65
CA HIS A 303 -13.84 3.67 -16.00
C HIS A 303 -13.35 2.41 -16.74
N LYS A 304 -12.48 2.57 -17.74
CA LYS A 304 -11.87 1.44 -18.45
C LYS A 304 -11.05 0.53 -17.54
N TYR A 305 -10.41 1.10 -16.52
CA TYR A 305 -9.67 0.31 -15.54
C TYR A 305 -10.62 -0.46 -14.62
N PHE A 306 -11.71 0.16 -14.15
CA PHE A 306 -12.72 -0.50 -13.32
C PHE A 306 -13.32 -1.73 -14.01
N ASP A 307 -13.66 -1.64 -15.29
CA ASP A 307 -14.17 -2.79 -16.07
C ASP A 307 -13.17 -3.96 -16.06
N LYS A 308 -11.88 -3.66 -16.25
CA LYS A 308 -10.81 -4.66 -16.27
C LYS A 308 -10.59 -5.29 -14.90
N VAL A 309 -10.68 -4.50 -13.83
CA VAL A 309 -10.59 -4.99 -12.45
C VAL A 309 -11.78 -5.91 -12.14
N GLU A 310 -12.99 -5.51 -12.49
CA GLU A 310 -14.21 -6.32 -12.28
C GLU A 310 -14.09 -7.67 -12.98
N LEU A 311 -13.70 -7.66 -14.26
CA LEU A 311 -13.52 -8.89 -15.05
C LEU A 311 -12.44 -9.81 -14.46
N PHE A 312 -11.30 -9.24 -14.04
CA PHE A 312 -10.20 -10.02 -13.47
C PHE A 312 -10.60 -10.70 -12.15
N PHE A 313 -11.16 -9.95 -11.20
CA PHE A 313 -11.53 -10.49 -9.89
C PHE A 313 -12.77 -11.39 -9.92
N LYS A 314 -13.61 -11.31 -10.96
CA LYS A 314 -14.64 -12.33 -11.23
C LYS A 314 -14.05 -13.65 -11.69
N ALA A 315 -12.99 -13.61 -12.50
CA ALA A 315 -12.41 -14.80 -13.14
C ALA A 315 -11.36 -15.55 -12.28
N ILE A 316 -10.83 -14.94 -11.22
CA ILE A 316 -9.72 -15.50 -10.45
C ILE A 316 -10.13 -16.04 -9.08
N ASN A 317 -9.31 -16.96 -8.56
CA ASN A 317 -9.38 -17.45 -7.19
C ASN A 317 -7.97 -17.49 -6.59
N PHE A 318 -7.78 -16.85 -5.43
CA PHE A 318 -6.51 -16.83 -4.70
C PHE A 318 -6.38 -18.03 -3.73
N LYS A 319 -7.48 -18.74 -3.44
CA LYS A 319 -7.44 -19.99 -2.67
C LYS A 319 -7.07 -21.14 -3.63
N GLU A 320 -6.17 -22.03 -3.19
CA GLU A 320 -6.00 -23.32 -3.86
C GLU A 320 -7.34 -24.06 -3.79
N ASP A 321 -7.84 -24.50 -4.95
CA ASP A 321 -8.77 -25.62 -4.94
C ASP A 321 -7.95 -26.78 -4.38
N LYS A 322 -8.12 -27.09 -3.09
CA LYS A 322 -7.58 -28.32 -2.52
C LYS A 322 -8.09 -29.45 -3.41
N LEU A 323 -7.15 -30.11 -4.08
CA LEU A 323 -7.38 -31.35 -4.85
C LEU A 323 -8.18 -32.36 -4.01
#